data_AF-E1ZMD4-F1
#
_entry.id   AF-E1ZMD4-F1
#
_cell.length_a   1.000
_cell.length_b   1.000
_cell.length_c   1.000
_cell.angle_alpha   90.00
_cell.angle_beta   90.00
_cell.angle_gamma   90.00
#
_symmetry.space_group_name_H-M   'P 1'
#
loop_
_entity.id
_entity.type
_entity.pdbx_description
1 polymer ?
#
loop_
_entity_poly.entity_id
_entity_poly.type
_entity_poly.pdbx_seq_one_letter_code
_entity_poly.pdbx_strand_id
1 'polypeptide(L)'
;VTLSVEGNISAGKSTFLDVLSHEETHLRDILKVVQEPVENWQAYECLDRHGRGVTANVLEKFYSDPHRYAYSFQHYVLMSRMKKDRDTRQAGKDLRVLERSIFSDRQVFVRAMHRAGTMEDFEVSVYNTIFDQEVTHDIELVPDGFVYLRANPGTCMQRMRRRNRGEEGGVSQAYLEELHANHEDWLL
;
A
#
# COMPACT_ATOMS: atom_id res chain seq x y z
N VAL A 1 -3.44 20.54 0.04
CA VAL A 1 -3.22 19.66 -1.15
C VAL A 1 -2.69 18.32 -0.68
N THR A 2 -3.27 17.22 -1.13
CA THR A 2 -2.85 15.85 -0.84
C THR A 2 -2.43 15.18 -2.14
N LEU A 3 -1.15 14.82 -2.27
CA LEU A 3 -0.64 14.04 -3.39
C LEU A 3 -0.34 12.62 -2.92
N SER A 4 -0.48 11.64 -3.81
CA SER A 4 -0.05 10.27 -3.54
C SER A 4 1.09 9.85 -4.45
N VAL A 5 2.18 9.33 -3.86
CA VAL A 5 3.30 8.77 -4.59
C VAL A 5 3.05 7.30 -4.84
N GLU A 6 2.83 6.96 -6.10
CA GLU A 6 2.50 5.61 -6.55
C GLU A 6 3.67 4.95 -7.24
N GLY A 7 3.67 3.62 -7.29
CA GLY A 7 4.71 2.86 -7.96
C GLY A 7 4.85 1.44 -7.45
N ASN A 8 5.50 0.61 -8.26
CA ASN A 8 5.70 -0.80 -7.99
C ASN A 8 6.45 -1.06 -6.66
N ILE A 9 6.42 -2.29 -6.16
CA ILE A 9 7.20 -2.71 -5.00
C ILE A 9 8.69 -2.43 -5.32
N SER A 10 9.41 -1.84 -4.35
CA SER A 10 10.82 -1.46 -4.52
C SER A 10 11.11 -0.46 -5.65
N ALA A 11 10.11 0.30 -6.12
CA ALA A 11 10.32 1.41 -7.08
C ALA A 11 11.10 2.60 -6.49
N GLY A 12 11.27 2.66 -5.16
CA GLY A 12 12.03 3.72 -4.47
C GLY A 12 11.16 4.80 -3.83
N LYS A 13 9.88 4.51 -3.56
CA LYS A 13 8.93 5.46 -2.95
C LYS A 13 9.41 6.00 -1.61
N SER A 14 9.73 5.14 -0.64
CA SER A 14 10.21 5.57 0.67
C SER A 14 11.47 6.42 0.56
N THR A 15 12.44 6.02 -0.27
CA THR A 15 13.65 6.81 -0.54
C THR A 15 13.34 8.19 -1.14
N PHE A 16 12.40 8.26 -2.10
CA PHE A 16 11.96 9.52 -2.69
C PHE A 16 11.30 10.43 -1.64
N LEU A 17 10.45 9.88 -0.78
CA LEU A 17 9.78 10.61 0.28
C LEU A 17 10.75 11.08 1.37
N ASP A 18 11.74 10.26 1.73
CA ASP A 18 12.78 10.61 2.68
C ASP A 18 13.57 11.83 2.17
N VAL A 19 13.96 11.82 0.89
CA VAL A 19 14.64 12.96 0.24
C VAL A 19 13.75 14.21 0.22
N LEU A 20 12.45 14.06 -0.09
CA LEU A 20 11.51 15.19 -0.07
C LEU A 20 11.34 15.79 1.33
N SER A 21 11.46 14.98 2.38
CA SER A 21 11.35 15.42 3.77
C SER A 21 12.66 15.96 4.36
N HIS A 22 13.77 15.89 3.60
CA HIS A 22 15.09 16.24 4.10
C HIS A 22 15.22 17.75 4.39
N GLU A 23 16.08 18.08 5.35
CA GLU A 23 16.20 19.43 5.93
C GLU A 23 16.60 20.53 4.93
N GLU A 24 17.21 20.15 3.81
CA GLU A 24 17.68 21.09 2.77
C GLU A 24 16.58 21.48 1.78
N THR A 25 15.39 20.89 1.89
CA THR A 25 14.27 21.21 1.00
C THR A 25 13.49 22.41 1.55
N HIS A 26 13.18 23.38 0.69
CA HIS A 26 12.27 24.49 1.01
C HIS A 26 10.83 24.03 1.34
N LEU A 27 10.55 22.73 1.21
CA LEU A 27 9.22 22.15 1.42
C LEU A 27 8.99 21.71 2.86
N ARG A 28 10.02 21.59 3.72
CA ARG A 28 9.89 21.05 5.08
C ARG A 28 8.78 21.71 5.92
N ASP A 29 8.65 23.02 5.81
CA ASP A 29 7.70 23.77 6.64
C ASP A 29 6.25 23.61 6.18
N ILE A 30 6.03 23.17 4.95
CA ILE A 30 4.70 22.97 4.37
C ILE A 30 4.37 21.51 4.09
N LEU A 31 5.35 20.61 4.14
CA LEU A 31 5.23 19.21 3.77
C LEU A 31 4.95 18.32 4.97
N LYS A 32 3.94 17.45 4.84
CA LYS A 32 3.70 16.29 5.68
C LYS A 32 3.81 15.02 4.84
N VAL A 33 4.82 14.21 5.11
CA VAL A 33 4.92 12.87 4.55
C VAL A 33 4.12 11.89 5.41
N VAL A 34 3.37 11.00 4.75
CA VAL A 34 2.63 9.90 5.38
C VAL A 34 3.10 8.59 4.74
N GLN A 35 4.01 7.90 5.43
CA GLN A 35 4.55 6.61 4.97
C GLN A 35 3.56 5.46 5.14
N GLU A 36 3.77 4.38 4.38
CA GLU A 36 2.99 3.14 4.52
C GLU A 36 3.21 2.55 5.92
N PRO A 37 2.14 2.13 6.63
CA PRO A 37 2.26 1.56 7.98
C PRO A 37 2.69 0.08 7.93
N VAL A 38 3.82 -0.22 7.26
CA VAL A 38 4.28 -1.61 7.06
C VAL A 38 4.57 -2.29 8.40
N GLU A 39 5.05 -1.54 9.39
CA GLU A 39 5.32 -2.05 10.73
C GLU A 39 4.05 -2.61 11.38
N ASN A 40 2.90 -1.97 11.14
CA ASN A 40 1.60 -2.44 11.65
C ASN A 40 1.14 -3.73 10.97
N TRP A 41 1.65 -4.02 9.76
CA TRP A 41 1.37 -5.25 9.03
C TRP A 41 2.28 -6.40 9.46
N GLN A 42 3.49 -6.07 9.91
CA GLN A 42 4.47 -7.03 10.42
C GLN A 42 4.23 -7.40 11.89
N ALA A 43 3.64 -6.49 12.67
CA ALA A 43 3.38 -6.68 14.10
C ALA A 43 1.90 -6.39 14.45
N TYR A 44 0.98 -7.17 13.89
CA TYR A 44 -0.44 -7.06 14.22
C TYR A 44 -0.75 -7.75 15.55
N GLU A 45 -1.21 -7.00 16.54
CA GLU A 45 -1.65 -7.53 17.82
C GLU A 45 -3.10 -8.06 17.72
N CYS A 46 -3.29 -9.33 18.07
CA CYS A 46 -4.61 -9.96 18.12
C CYS A 46 -4.75 -10.89 19.32
N LEU A 47 -5.96 -11.40 19.55
CA LEU A 47 -6.22 -12.38 20.59
C LEU A 47 -6.38 -13.77 19.97
N ASP A 48 -5.78 -14.78 20.60
CA ASP A 48 -6.09 -16.16 20.27
C ASP A 48 -7.49 -16.54 20.77
N ARG A 49 -7.96 -17.73 20.39
CA ARG A 49 -9.26 -18.28 20.82
C ARG A 49 -9.43 -18.41 22.35
N HIS A 50 -8.33 -18.28 23.11
CA HIS A 50 -8.30 -18.33 24.56
C HIS A 50 -8.12 -16.95 25.20
N GLY A 51 -8.20 -15.87 24.41
CA GLY A 51 -8.07 -14.49 24.88
C GLY A 51 -6.64 -14.06 25.20
N ARG A 52 -5.62 -14.79 24.74
CA ARG A 52 -4.21 -14.41 24.95
C ARG A 52 -3.72 -13.53 23.82
N GLY A 53 -2.96 -12.48 24.15
CA GLY A 53 -2.31 -11.62 23.17
C GLY A 53 -1.30 -12.39 22.31
N VAL A 54 -1.42 -12.26 21.01
CA VAL A 54 -0.52 -12.84 20.01
C VAL A 54 -0.17 -11.75 19.00
N THR A 55 1.11 -11.68 18.64
CA THR A 55 1.57 -10.82 17.54
C THR A 55 1.66 -11.66 16.27
N ALA A 56 1.00 -11.23 15.20
CA ALA A 56 0.99 -11.87 13.91
C ALA A 56 1.63 -10.98 12.84
N ASN A 57 2.48 -11.56 12.00
CA ASN A 57 2.94 -10.93 10.77
C ASN A 57 1.95 -11.23 9.64
N VAL A 58 1.07 -10.27 9.35
CA VAL A 58 0.01 -10.43 8.35
C VAL A 58 0.61 -10.40 6.93
N LEU A 59 1.69 -9.65 6.74
CA LEU A 59 2.42 -9.61 5.47
C LEU A 59 3.07 -10.96 5.15
N GLU A 60 3.71 -11.59 6.13
CA GLU A 60 4.28 -12.93 6.00
C GLU A 60 3.19 -13.97 5.70
N LYS A 61 2.06 -13.91 6.43
CA LYS A 61 0.91 -14.80 6.17
C LYS A 61 0.41 -14.69 4.75
N PHE A 62 0.26 -13.47 4.23
CA PHE A 62 -0.12 -13.23 2.84
C PHE A 62 0.85 -13.89 1.86
N TYR A 63 2.16 -13.66 1.99
CA TYR A 63 3.13 -14.27 1.08
C TYR A 63 3.26 -15.79 1.24
N SER A 64 2.96 -16.35 2.43
CA SER A 64 2.98 -17.80 2.66
C SER A 64 1.81 -18.56 2.03
N ASP A 65 0.62 -17.95 2.02
CA ASP A 65 -0.60 -18.54 1.48
C ASP A 65 -1.53 -17.43 0.96
N PRO A 66 -1.27 -16.93 -0.25
CA PRO A 66 -2.08 -15.86 -0.84
C PRO A 66 -3.55 -16.25 -0.98
N HIS A 67 -3.87 -17.51 -1.33
CA HIS A 67 -5.26 -17.97 -1.47
C HIS A 67 -6.05 -17.85 -0.16
N ARG A 68 -5.41 -18.12 0.98
CA ARG A 68 -6.09 -18.01 2.27
C ARG A 68 -6.17 -16.57 2.80
N TYR A 69 -5.14 -15.76 2.55
CA TYR A 69 -4.94 -14.51 3.28
C TYR A 69 -5.05 -13.24 2.41
N ALA A 70 -5.14 -13.34 1.08
CA ALA A 70 -5.24 -12.19 0.17
C ALA A 70 -6.35 -11.21 0.58
N TYR A 71 -7.58 -11.69 0.71
CA TYR A 71 -8.72 -10.83 1.07
C TYR A 71 -8.55 -10.19 2.46
N SER A 72 -8.19 -10.98 3.48
CA SER A 72 -7.98 -10.47 4.84
C SER A 72 -6.85 -9.44 4.91
N PHE A 73 -5.76 -9.67 4.17
CA PHE A 73 -4.63 -8.76 4.08
C PHE A 73 -5.03 -7.45 3.38
N GLN A 74 -5.66 -7.51 2.21
CA GLN A 74 -6.09 -6.32 1.48
C GLN A 74 -7.11 -5.48 2.25
N HIS A 75 -8.03 -6.13 2.96
CA HIS A 75 -8.97 -5.42 3.83
C HIS A 75 -8.26 -4.72 4.99
N TYR A 76 -7.28 -5.38 5.64
CA TYR A 76 -6.50 -4.76 6.72
C TYR A 76 -5.61 -3.61 6.22
N VAL A 77 -4.99 -3.76 5.04
CA VAL A 77 -4.22 -2.68 4.38
C VAL A 77 -5.10 -1.47 4.14
N LEU A 78 -6.29 -1.66 3.55
CA LEU A 78 -7.26 -0.58 3.33
C LEU A 78 -7.60 0.16 4.65
N MET A 79 -7.99 -0.58 5.68
CA MET A 79 -8.37 -0.01 6.99
C MET A 79 -7.22 0.73 7.67
N SER A 80 -6.03 0.13 7.70
CA SER A 80 -4.86 0.73 8.33
C SER A 80 -4.39 1.99 7.59
N ARG A 81 -4.49 2.01 6.26
CA ARG A 81 -4.18 3.18 5.43
C ARG A 81 -5.17 4.31 5.64
N MET A 82 -6.48 4.02 5.64
CA MET A 82 -7.52 5.03 5.93
C MET A 82 -7.36 5.62 7.32
N LYS A 83 -7.09 4.79 8.33
CA LYS A 83 -6.83 5.26 9.69
C LYS A 83 -5.62 6.19 9.73
N LYS A 84 -4.51 5.80 9.11
CA LYS A 84 -3.29 6.62 9.05
C LYS A 84 -3.51 7.94 8.32
N ASP A 85 -4.27 7.92 7.22
CA ASP A 85 -4.64 9.13 6.51
C ASP A 85 -5.44 10.08 7.41
N ARG A 86 -6.55 9.60 8.00
CA ARG A 86 -7.41 10.37 8.92
C ARG A 86 -6.62 10.96 10.10
N ASP A 87 -5.78 10.15 10.75
CA ASP A 87 -4.97 10.56 11.91
C ASP A 87 -3.94 11.65 11.55
N THR A 88 -3.55 11.76 10.27
CA THR A 88 -2.51 12.71 9.82
C THR A 88 -3.05 13.97 9.13
N ARG A 89 -4.37 14.11 8.96
CA ARG A 89 -4.98 15.28 8.31
C ARG A 89 -4.84 16.57 9.13
N GLN A 90 -4.89 16.45 10.45
CA GLN A 90 -4.84 17.62 11.36
C GLN A 90 -3.42 18.17 11.58
N ALA A 91 -2.43 17.72 10.82
CA ALA A 91 -1.03 18.12 11.00
C ALA A 91 -0.74 19.60 10.66
N GLY A 92 -1.72 20.37 10.16
CA GLY A 92 -1.59 21.83 9.94
C GLY A 92 -0.59 22.21 8.84
N LYS A 93 -0.31 21.28 7.92
CA LYS A 93 0.65 21.45 6.81
C LYS A 93 -0.11 21.60 5.49
N ASP A 94 0.33 22.51 4.63
CA ASP A 94 -0.37 22.86 3.37
C ASP A 94 -0.30 21.75 2.32
N LEU A 95 0.79 20.96 2.33
CA LEU A 95 1.05 19.86 1.41
C LEU A 95 1.19 18.54 2.16
N ARG A 96 0.35 17.56 1.81
CA ARG A 96 0.44 16.18 2.29
C ARG A 96 0.89 15.29 1.14
N VAL A 97 1.85 14.42 1.40
CA VAL A 97 2.34 13.45 0.40
C VAL A 97 2.25 12.05 1.02
N LEU A 98 1.39 11.23 0.43
CA LEU A 98 1.13 9.85 0.88
C LEU A 98 2.04 8.88 0.13
N GLU A 99 2.60 7.90 0.85
CA GLU A 99 3.20 6.71 0.22
C GLU A 99 2.08 5.74 -0.15
N ARG A 100 1.69 5.76 -1.43
CA ARG A 100 0.48 5.13 -1.97
C ARG A 100 -0.84 5.62 -1.40
N SER A 101 -1.89 5.41 -2.17
CA SER A 101 -3.28 5.67 -1.79
C SER A 101 -4.10 4.39 -1.71
N ILE A 102 -5.30 4.49 -1.13
CA ILE A 102 -6.29 3.40 -1.16
C ILE A 102 -6.63 2.97 -2.60
N PHE A 103 -6.46 3.87 -3.58
CA PHE A 103 -6.70 3.57 -4.98
C PHE A 103 -5.70 2.56 -5.53
N SER A 104 -4.43 2.61 -5.09
CA SER A 104 -3.45 1.60 -5.49
C SER A 104 -3.77 0.22 -4.91
N ASP A 105 -4.33 0.16 -3.70
CA ASP A 105 -4.79 -1.09 -3.08
C ASP A 105 -5.85 -1.75 -3.99
N ARG A 106 -6.85 -0.98 -4.45
CA ARG A 106 -7.89 -1.47 -5.37
C ARG A 106 -7.40 -1.71 -6.81
N GLN A 107 -6.79 -0.70 -7.44
CA GLN A 107 -6.49 -0.68 -8.87
C GLN A 107 -5.26 -1.49 -9.25
N VAL A 108 -4.38 -1.78 -8.31
CA VAL A 108 -3.15 -2.53 -8.57
C VAL A 108 -3.19 -3.87 -7.85
N PHE A 109 -3.29 -3.87 -6.52
CA PHE A 109 -3.07 -5.08 -5.74
C PHE A 109 -4.27 -6.03 -5.77
N VAL A 110 -5.48 -5.55 -5.51
CA VAL A 110 -6.71 -6.36 -5.59
C VAL A 110 -6.92 -6.88 -7.01
N ARG A 111 -6.72 -6.04 -8.04
CA ARG A 111 -6.79 -6.48 -9.45
C ARG A 111 -5.75 -7.55 -9.78
N ALA A 112 -4.52 -7.44 -9.29
CA ALA A 112 -3.51 -8.47 -9.48
C ALA A 112 -3.88 -9.80 -8.80
N MET A 113 -4.39 -9.74 -7.56
CA MET A 113 -4.83 -10.93 -6.82
C MET A 113 -6.03 -11.62 -7.47
N HIS A 114 -6.97 -10.83 -7.99
CA HIS A 114 -8.12 -11.34 -8.73
C HIS A 114 -7.68 -12.07 -10.01
N ARG A 115 -6.81 -11.45 -10.81
CA ARG A 115 -6.25 -12.07 -12.02
C ARG A 115 -5.42 -13.32 -11.73
N ALA A 116 -4.71 -13.34 -10.61
CA ALA A 116 -3.94 -14.49 -10.15
C ALA A 116 -4.82 -15.62 -9.57
N GLY A 117 -6.12 -15.39 -9.38
CA GLY A 117 -7.04 -16.36 -8.77
C GLY A 117 -6.84 -16.53 -7.26
N THR A 118 -6.11 -15.63 -6.60
CA THR A 118 -5.90 -15.65 -5.14
C THR A 118 -7.00 -14.89 -4.39
N MET A 119 -7.88 -14.20 -5.12
CA MET A 119 -9.08 -13.56 -4.57
C MET A 119 -10.27 -13.86 -5.49
N GLU A 120 -11.37 -14.35 -4.94
CA GLU A 120 -12.55 -14.75 -5.70
C GLU A 120 -13.40 -13.55 -6.15
N ASP A 121 -14.24 -13.74 -7.17
CA ASP A 121 -15.16 -12.71 -7.68
C ASP A 121 -16.04 -12.11 -6.56
N PHE A 122 -16.53 -12.97 -5.66
CA PHE A 122 -17.31 -12.56 -4.50
C PHE A 122 -16.50 -11.69 -3.54
N GLU A 123 -15.27 -12.07 -3.22
CA GLU A 123 -14.38 -11.32 -2.33
C GLU A 123 -14.04 -9.95 -2.91
N VAL A 124 -13.76 -9.88 -4.22
CA VAL A 124 -13.54 -8.61 -4.93
C VAL A 124 -14.79 -7.74 -4.91
N SER A 125 -15.98 -8.32 -5.13
CA SER A 125 -17.25 -7.59 -5.07
C SER A 125 -17.51 -6.99 -3.68
N VAL A 126 -17.24 -7.74 -2.61
CA VAL A 126 -17.37 -7.26 -1.23
C VAL A 126 -16.34 -6.16 -0.96
N TYR A 127 -15.08 -6.36 -1.35
CA TYR A 127 -14.02 -5.36 -1.20
C TYR A 127 -14.40 -4.04 -1.89
N ASN A 128 -14.87 -4.10 -3.13
CA ASN A 128 -15.27 -2.92 -3.89
C ASN A 128 -16.44 -2.18 -3.24
N THR A 129 -17.41 -2.92 -2.70
CA THR A 129 -18.55 -2.33 -1.98
C THR A 129 -18.07 -1.51 -0.78
N ILE A 130 -17.16 -2.08 0.03
CA ILE A 130 -16.58 -1.41 1.19
C ILE A 130 -15.76 -0.19 0.76
N PHE A 131 -14.92 -0.36 -0.26
CA PHE A 131 -14.11 0.74 -0.81
C PHE A 131 -14.99 1.91 -1.27
N ASP A 132 -16.02 1.64 -2.08
CA ASP A 132 -16.89 2.68 -2.64
C ASP A 132 -17.69 3.37 -1.53
N GLN A 133 -18.10 2.64 -0.50
CA GLN A 133 -18.72 3.21 0.70
C GLN A 133 -17.75 4.17 1.40
N GLU A 134 -16.54 3.74 1.74
CA GLU A 134 -15.58 4.59 2.46
C GLU A 134 -15.21 5.86 1.68
N VAL A 135 -14.99 5.75 0.37
CA VAL A 135 -14.71 6.91 -0.49
C VAL A 135 -15.90 7.87 -0.58
N THR A 136 -17.13 7.35 -0.60
CA THR A 136 -18.35 8.17 -0.61
C THR A 136 -18.55 8.92 0.71
N HIS A 137 -18.24 8.26 1.84
CA HIS A 137 -18.39 8.87 3.17
C HIS A 137 -17.29 9.89 3.48
N ASP A 138 -16.09 9.70 2.93
CA ASP A 138 -14.90 10.49 3.26
C ASP A 138 -14.11 10.86 1.99
N ILE A 139 -14.57 11.94 1.33
CA ILE A 139 -13.99 12.42 0.07
C ILE A 139 -12.53 12.86 0.20
N GLU A 140 -12.07 13.21 1.40
CA GLU A 140 -10.67 13.58 1.66
C GLU A 140 -9.69 12.39 1.53
N LEU A 141 -10.21 11.15 1.44
CA LEU A 141 -9.41 9.98 1.06
C LEU A 141 -8.95 10.01 -0.39
N VAL A 142 -9.57 10.84 -1.24
CA VAL A 142 -9.22 11.01 -2.65
C VAL A 142 -8.08 12.02 -2.76
N PRO A 143 -6.88 11.62 -3.23
CA PRO A 143 -5.79 12.56 -3.45
C PRO A 143 -6.14 13.57 -4.55
N ASP A 144 -5.63 14.80 -4.41
CA ASP A 144 -5.72 15.85 -5.44
C ASP A 144 -4.89 15.49 -6.70
N GLY A 145 -3.94 14.57 -6.57
CA GLY A 145 -3.13 14.10 -7.69
C GLY A 145 -2.22 12.93 -7.33
N PHE A 146 -1.70 12.28 -8.38
CA PHE A 146 -0.80 11.13 -8.27
C PHE A 146 0.58 11.47 -8.86
N VAL A 147 1.63 11.04 -8.18
CA VAL A 147 3.02 11.10 -8.62
C VAL A 147 3.48 9.67 -8.88
N TYR A 148 3.60 9.28 -10.15
CA TYR A 148 3.96 7.91 -10.49
C TYR A 148 5.48 7.74 -10.63
N LEU A 149 6.08 7.02 -9.67
CA LEU A 149 7.47 6.56 -9.77
C LEU A 149 7.57 5.31 -10.64
N ARG A 150 7.63 5.53 -11.95
CA ARG A 150 7.76 4.49 -12.96
C ARG A 150 9.16 3.88 -12.95
N ALA A 151 9.25 2.57 -12.70
CA ALA A 151 10.49 1.80 -12.75
C ALA A 151 10.23 0.43 -13.38
N ASN A 152 11.19 -0.07 -14.15
CA ASN A 152 11.09 -1.37 -14.80
C ASN A 152 11.00 -2.51 -13.77
N PRO A 153 10.17 -3.55 -14.00
CA PRO A 153 10.03 -4.69 -13.08
C PRO A 153 11.36 -5.35 -12.70
N GLY A 154 12.28 -5.50 -13.65
CA GLY A 154 13.62 -6.05 -13.37
C GLY A 154 14.45 -5.18 -12.41
N THR A 155 14.33 -3.86 -12.49
CA THR A 155 14.96 -2.94 -11.53
C THR A 155 14.32 -3.05 -10.15
N CYS A 156 12.99 -3.17 -10.09
CA CYS A 156 12.26 -3.41 -8.85
C CYS A 156 12.68 -4.72 -8.19
N MET A 157 12.81 -5.81 -8.97
CA MET A 157 13.30 -7.10 -8.49
C MET A 157 14.72 -7.01 -7.91
N GLN A 158 15.64 -6.33 -8.62
CA GLN A 158 17.01 -6.14 -8.13
C GLN A 158 17.03 -5.36 -6.80
N ARG A 159 16.23 -4.30 -6.67
CA ARG A 159 16.13 -3.49 -5.46
C ARG A 159 15.47 -4.27 -4.30
N MET A 160 14.44 -5.07 -4.59
CA MET A 160 13.80 -5.95 -3.62
C MET A 160 14.81 -6.94 -3.02
N ARG A 161 15.59 -7.61 -3.87
CA ARG A 161 16.63 -8.54 -3.43
C ARG A 161 17.71 -7.86 -2.58
N ARG A 162 18.09 -6.61 -2.93
CA ARG A 162 19.04 -5.82 -2.11
C ARG A 162 18.47 -5.43 -0.75
N ARG A 163 17.17 -5.11 -0.69
CA ARG A 163 16.49 -4.77 0.58
C ARG A 163 16.36 -5.98 1.52
N ASN A 164 16.30 -7.19 0.96
CA ASN A 164 16.38 -8.46 1.69
C ASN A 164 15.36 -8.59 2.84
N ARG A 165 14.10 -8.22 2.59
CA ARG A 165 13.00 -8.52 3.53
C ARG A 165 12.62 -9.99 3.41
N GLY A 166 12.59 -10.70 4.54
CA GLY A 166 12.36 -12.15 4.57
C GLY A 166 11.02 -12.55 3.96
N GLU A 167 9.97 -11.76 4.19
CA GLU A 167 8.62 -12.04 3.69
C GLU A 167 8.52 -11.94 2.16
N GLU A 168 9.38 -11.13 1.53
CA GLU A 168 9.35 -10.87 0.08
C GLU A 168 10.18 -11.90 -0.72
N GLY A 169 10.81 -12.87 -0.06
CA GLY A 169 11.67 -13.86 -0.71
C GLY A 169 10.95 -14.74 -1.74
N GLY A 170 9.63 -14.91 -1.61
CA GLY A 170 8.79 -15.66 -2.54
C GLY A 170 8.25 -14.85 -3.73
N VAL A 171 8.52 -13.54 -3.80
CA VAL A 171 7.96 -12.69 -4.87
C VAL A 171 8.58 -13.04 -6.22
N SER A 172 7.73 -13.37 -7.20
CA SER A 172 8.15 -13.71 -8.56
C SER A 172 8.32 -12.47 -9.45
N GLN A 173 9.12 -12.62 -10.50
CA GLN A 173 9.28 -11.59 -11.53
C GLN A 173 7.95 -11.30 -12.25
N ALA A 174 7.19 -12.35 -12.56
CA ALA A 174 5.88 -12.22 -13.19
C ALA A 174 4.88 -11.42 -12.34
N TYR A 175 4.92 -11.58 -11.01
CA TYR A 175 4.09 -10.77 -10.12
C TYR A 175 4.45 -9.28 -10.20
N LEU A 176 5.74 -8.93 -10.24
CA LEU A 176 6.15 -7.53 -10.42
C LEU A 176 5.80 -6.97 -11.79
N GLU A 177 5.81 -7.79 -12.83
CA GLU A 177 5.36 -7.42 -14.18
C GLU A 177 3.86 -7.15 -14.21
N GLU A 178 3.05 -8.00 -13.56
CA GLU A 178 1.61 -7.79 -13.42
C GLU A 178 1.30 -6.51 -12.64
N LEU A 179 1.98 -6.28 -11.50
CA LEU A 179 1.83 -5.03 -10.76
C LEU A 179 2.22 -3.83 -11.61
N HIS A 180 3.28 -3.93 -12.41
CA HIS A 180 3.69 -2.84 -13.30
C HIS A 180 2.62 -2.55 -14.35
N ALA A 181 2.11 -3.58 -15.04
CA ALA A 181 1.03 -3.43 -16.02
C ALA A 181 -0.20 -2.75 -15.39
N ASN A 182 -0.59 -3.13 -14.17
CA ASN A 182 -1.71 -2.48 -13.48
C ASN A 182 -1.46 -1.01 -13.11
N HIS A 183 -0.22 -0.61 -12.81
CA HIS A 183 0.10 0.81 -12.63
C HIS A 183 0.06 1.57 -13.96
N GLU A 184 0.56 0.98 -15.04
CA GLU A 184 0.51 1.57 -16.38
C GLU A 184 -0.93 1.76 -16.84
N ASP A 185 -1.78 0.73 -16.72
CA ASP A 185 -3.20 0.77 -17.09
C ASP A 185 -4.01 1.81 -16.30
N TRP A 186 -3.56 2.13 -15.07
CA TRP A 186 -4.28 3.04 -14.18
C TRP A 186 -3.81 4.49 -14.30
N LEU A 187 -2.51 4.72 -14.43
CA LEU A 187 -1.89 6.05 -14.28
C LEU A 187 -1.48 6.70 -15.61
N LEU A 188 -1.58 5.99 -16.74
CA LEU A 188 -1.25 6.48 -18.09
C LEU A 188 -2.44 6.32 -19.05
#